data_AF-A0A363TH19-F1
#
_entry.id   AF-A0A363TH19-F1
#
_cell.length_a   1.000
_cell.length_b   1.000
_cell.length_c   1.000
_cell.angle_alpha   90.00
_cell.angle_beta   90.00
_cell.angle_gamma   90.00
#
_symmetry.space_group_name_H-M   'P 1'
#
loop_
_entity.id
_entity.type
_entity.pdbx_description
1 polymer ?
#
loop_
_entity_poly.entity_id
_entity_poly.type
_entity_poly.pdbx_seq_one_letter_code
_entity_poly.pdbx_strand_id
1 'polypeptide(L)' 'MDDTRKSLRLTDAERLDWLRLIRSQNVGPRTFHELVRHCGSAGAALEAL' A
#
# COMPACT_ATOMS: atom_id res chain seq x y z
N MET A 1 -1.65 -1.37 21.54
CA MET A 1 -0.96 -2.23 20.55
C MET A 1 -1.91 -3.36 20.22
N ASP A 2 -2.89 -3.07 19.38
CA ASP A 2 -3.88 -4.01 18.89
C ASP A 2 -4.54 -3.35 17.67
N ASP A 3 -4.57 -4.02 16.53
CA ASP A 3 -5.82 -4.37 15.85
C ASP A 3 -5.49 -5.18 14.58
N THR A 4 -5.75 -6.49 14.69
CA THR A 4 -6.40 -7.31 13.67
C THR A 4 -5.73 -7.44 12.31
N ARG A 5 -5.32 -8.68 12.01
CA ARG A 5 -5.30 -9.25 10.65
C ARG A 5 -6.67 -9.03 10.01
N LYS A 6 -6.90 -7.83 9.51
CA LYS A 6 -8.10 -7.49 8.81
C LYS A 6 -7.95 -8.27 7.52
N SER A 7 -8.63 -9.42 7.47
CA SER A 7 -8.90 -10.18 6.26
C SER A 7 -9.76 -9.30 5.34
N LEU A 8 -9.21 -8.15 4.97
CA LEU A 8 -9.83 -7.10 4.19
C LEU A 8 -9.77 -7.59 2.76
N ARG A 9 -10.93 -7.98 2.26
CA ARG A 9 -11.19 -7.88 0.84
C ARG A 9 -10.89 -6.43 0.45
N LEU A 10 -9.71 -6.19 -0.13
CA LEU A 10 -9.39 -4.91 -0.75
C LEU A 10 -10.48 -4.63 -1.79
N THR A 11 -11.00 -3.41 -1.78
CA THR A 11 -11.84 -2.92 -2.88
C THR A 11 -11.03 -2.94 -4.18
N ASP A 12 -11.70 -2.94 -5.32
CA ASP A 12 -11.02 -2.91 -6.62
C ASP A 12 -10.10 -1.67 -6.77
N ALA A 13 -10.52 -0.53 -6.22
CA ALA A 13 -9.70 0.68 -6.16
C ALA A 13 -8.44 0.47 -5.33
N GLU A 14 -8.55 -0.09 -4.13
CA GLU A 14 -7.37 -0.39 -3.30
C GLU A 14 -6.44 -1.39 -3.97
N ARG A 15 -6.97 -2.42 -4.64
CA ARG A 15 -6.15 -3.38 -5.42
C ARG A 15 -5.41 -2.69 -6.55
N LEU A 16 -6.06 -1.77 -7.25
CA LEU A 16 -5.45 -0.98 -8.31
C LEU A 16 -4.32 -0.12 -7.74
N ASP A 17 -4.53 0.56 -6.62
CA ASP A 17 -3.48 1.37 -5.99
C ASP A 17 -2.29 0.52 -5.53
N TRP A 18 -2.54 -0.68 -5.00
CA TRP A 18 -1.47 -1.62 -4.65
C TRP A 18 -0.65 -2.03 -5.88
N LEU A 19 -1.31 -2.34 -7.00
CA LEU A 19 -0.65 -2.71 -8.26
C LEU A 19 0.13 -1.54 -8.87
N ARG A 20 -0.42 -0.33 -8.78
CA ARG A 20 0.27 0.88 -9.24
C ARG A 20 1.50 1.15 -8.39
N LEU A 21 1.37 1.07 -7.06
CA LEU A 21 2.45 1.34 -6.13
C LEU A 21 3.63 0.37 -6.32
N ILE A 22 3.40 -0.94 -6.41
CA ILE A 22 4.49 -1.91 -6.62
C ILE A 22 5.13 -1.83 -8.03
N ARG A 23 4.46 -1.16 -8.98
CA ARG A 23 5.01 -0.90 -10.32
C ARG A 23 5.63 0.49 -10.46
N SER A 24 5.53 1.33 -9.44
CA SER A 24 6.22 2.62 -9.41
C SER A 24 7.74 2.41 -9.40
N GLN A 25 8.47 3.34 -10.02
CA GLN A 25 9.93 3.25 -10.09
C GLN A 25 10.54 3.25 -8.69
N ASN A 26 11.54 2.42 -8.46
CA ASN A 26 12.22 2.23 -7.18
C ASN A 26 11.34 1.69 -6.03
N VAL A 27 10.11 1.25 -6.31
CA VAL A 27 9.26 0.60 -5.30
C VAL A 27 9.41 -0.91 -5.38
N GLY A 28 10.31 -1.44 -4.56
CA GLY A 28 10.42 -2.88 -4.31
C GLY A 28 9.47 -3.36 -3.21
N PRO A 29 9.38 -4.67 -2.96
CA PRO A 29 8.51 -5.23 -1.92
C PRO A 29 8.79 -4.69 -0.51
N ARG A 30 10.05 -4.35 -0.21
CA ARG A 30 10.43 -3.72 1.06
C ARG A 30 9.93 -2.28 1.14
N THR A 31 10.23 -1.46 0.13
CA THR A 31 9.79 -0.06 0.04
C THR A 31 8.27 0.04 0.07
N PHE A 32 7.58 -0.84 -0.67
CA PHE A 32 6.12 -0.95 -0.64
C PHE A 32 5.61 -1.12 0.78
N HIS A 33 6.16 -2.09 1.52
CA HIS A 33 5.72 -2.36 2.88
C HIS A 33 6.03 -1.20 3.84
N GLU A 34 7.18 -0.54 3.68
CA GLU A 34 7.53 0.65 4.47
C GLU A 34 6.60 1.83 4.16
N LEU A 35 6.30 2.09 2.88
CA LEU A 35 5.39 3.15 2.44
C LEU A 35 3.95 2.91 2.94
N VAL A 36 3.41 1.69 2.77
CA VAL A 36 2.07 1.37 3.26
C VAL A 36 2.00 1.46 4.79
N ARG A 37 3.06 1.06 5.50
CA ARG A 37 3.15 1.20 6.95
C ARG A 37 3.22 2.67 7.39
N HIS A 38 3.89 3.53 6.63
CA HIS A 38 4.08 4.93 6.97
C HIS A 38 2.87 5.80 6.60
N CYS A 39 2.34 5.64 5.38
CA CYS A 39 1.22 6.40 4.85
C CYS A 39 -0.15 5.82 5.22
N GLY A 40 -0.19 4.57 5.71
CA GLY A 40 -1.43 3.88 6.13
C GLY A 40 -2.24 3.26 4.98
N SER A 41 -2.00 3.64 3.72
CA SER A 41 -2.62 3.02 2.54
C SER A 41 -1.74 3.14 1.29
N ALA A 42 -1.99 2.31 0.27
CA ALA A 42 -1.25 2.39 -0.99
C ALA A 42 -1.57 3.66 -1.80
N GLY A 43 -2.82 4.14 -1.76
CA GLY A 43 -3.20 5.41 -2.39
C GLY A 43 -2.49 6.60 -1.75
N ALA A 44 -2.44 6.67 -0.42
CA ALA A 44 -1.70 7.72 0.28
C ALA A 44 -0.18 7.66 0.02
N ALA A 45 0.36 6.46 -0.19
CA ALA A 45 1.75 6.28 -0.59
C ALA A 45 2.01 6.73 -2.04
N LEU A 46 1.06 6.52 -2.95
CA LEU A 46 1.15 7.01 -4.33
C LEU A 46 1.17 8.55 -4.41
N GLU A 47 0.37 9.22 -3.58
CA GLU A 47 0.34 10.69 -3.50
C GLU A 47 1.64 11.28 -2.90
N ALA A 48 2.46 10.45 -2.25
CA ALA A 48 3.72 10.86 -1.61
C ALA A 48 4.97 10.60 -2.50
N LEU A 49 4.80 9.98 -3.67
CA LEU A 49 5.86 9.69 -4.65
C LEU A 49 5.99 10.78 -5.72
#